data_AF-A0A0V0XQD4-F1
#
_entry.id   AF-A0A0V0XQD4-F1
#
_cell.length_a   1.000
_cell.length_b   1.000
_cell.length_c   1.000
_cell.angle_alpha   90.00
_cell.angle_beta   90.00
_cell.angle_gamma   90.00
#
_symmetry.space_group_name_H-M   'P 1'
#
loop_
_entity.id
_entity.type
_entity.pdbx_description
1 polymer ?
#
loop_
_entity_poly.entity_id
_entity_poly.type
_entity_poly.pdbx_seq_one_letter_code
_entity_poly.pdbx_strand_id
1 'polypeptide(L)'
;MLQLASLMFPCFMLITATTDKENYAMQSNTVYKVMRTVPTNESQLKFLQIMYQHADGDQIDFWRPPAFLNSTVDIMVNDISMNKFLFQCKEHNISLNISIPDVEKFLLEKQTRRSKGRVRRFNYLATPYFDISVYHSYNEIQNYMRNLEKQYPHIAKVHTIGYTHENREINLLQIGRFYSSQPAIWIDAGIHAREWIAPSTALYIINYLVTRYDYDTEVQKYVNGLTWYILPVVNPDGYEFSRSSLNPRVRLWRKNRSPANCQPFKNSFCCRGVDLNRNFDFKWNQQGGSQDPCQETYSGRSAFSEPETQAIERFILQRANQLGAFLTLHSYSQIWMYPYGNQRYSYPKDVHDLREVALAACQSLYNVYGTRYRVGTGADLL
;
A
#
# COMPACT_ATOMS: atom_id res chain seq x y z
N MET A 1 16.31 -51.66 -54.97
CA MET A 1 15.17 -51.64 -54.03
C MET A 1 15.52 -50.67 -52.91
N LEU A 2 14.63 -49.70 -52.70
CA LEU A 2 14.83 -48.43 -51.98
C LEU A 2 15.29 -48.56 -50.52
N GLN A 3 16.22 -47.66 -50.14
CA GLN A 3 16.47 -47.24 -48.76
C GLN A 3 15.30 -46.37 -48.28
N LEU A 4 14.70 -46.72 -47.13
CA LEU A 4 13.70 -45.90 -46.44
C LEU A 4 14.41 -45.00 -45.43
N ALA A 5 14.51 -43.72 -45.76
CA ALA A 5 14.89 -42.66 -44.83
C ALA A 5 13.70 -42.37 -43.89
N SER A 6 13.91 -42.56 -42.60
CA SER A 6 12.98 -42.16 -41.55
C SER A 6 13.04 -40.63 -41.37
N LEU A 7 12.01 -39.93 -41.84
CA LEU A 7 11.78 -38.52 -41.59
C LEU A 7 11.46 -38.31 -40.10
N MET A 8 12.42 -37.76 -39.36
CA MET A 8 12.19 -37.14 -38.06
C MET A 8 11.44 -35.82 -38.26
N PHE A 9 10.14 -35.82 -38.01
CA PHE A 9 9.38 -34.58 -37.79
C PHE A 9 9.71 -34.06 -36.38
N PRO A 10 10.26 -32.84 -36.23
CA PRO A 10 10.30 -32.20 -34.93
C PRO A 10 8.86 -31.83 -34.56
N CYS A 11 8.37 -32.45 -33.49
CA CYS A 11 7.14 -32.05 -32.83
C CYS A 11 7.38 -30.63 -32.27
N PHE A 12 7.02 -29.61 -33.06
CA PHE A 12 6.85 -28.26 -32.55
C PHE A 12 5.76 -28.34 -31.48
N MET A 13 6.16 -28.32 -30.20
CA MET A 13 5.26 -27.91 -29.14
C MET A 13 4.81 -26.49 -29.49
N LEU A 14 3.58 -26.37 -29.99
CA LEU A 14 2.83 -25.14 -29.94
C LEU A 14 2.78 -24.70 -28.49
N ILE A 15 3.65 -23.74 -28.14
CA ILE A 15 3.47 -22.91 -26.96
C ILE A 15 2.12 -22.23 -27.16
N THR A 16 1.07 -22.79 -26.54
CA THR A 16 -0.21 -22.10 -26.44
C THR A 16 0.08 -20.78 -25.75
N ALA A 17 -0.13 -19.68 -26.46
CA ALA A 17 0.04 -18.34 -25.95
C ALA A 17 -0.76 -18.20 -24.64
N THR A 18 -0.05 -18.17 -23.51
CA THR A 18 -0.59 -17.76 -22.23
C THR A 18 -0.96 -16.29 -22.37
N THR A 19 -2.24 -15.98 -22.22
CA THR A 19 -2.69 -14.60 -22.26
C THR A 19 -2.31 -13.93 -20.95
N ASP A 20 -1.22 -13.14 -20.98
CA ASP A 20 -0.97 -12.17 -19.92
C ASP A 20 -2.18 -11.23 -19.84
N LYS A 21 -2.82 -11.17 -18.67
CA LYS A 21 -3.96 -10.27 -18.40
C LYS A 21 -3.61 -8.76 -18.55
N GLU A 22 -2.36 -8.42 -18.88
CA GLU A 22 -1.81 -7.06 -18.89
C GLU A 22 -1.99 -6.25 -20.18
N ASN A 23 -2.84 -6.66 -21.11
CA ASN A 23 -3.36 -5.72 -22.12
C ASN A 23 -4.38 -4.72 -21.51
N TYR A 24 -4.10 -4.20 -20.31
CA TYR A 24 -4.83 -3.10 -19.68
C TYR A 24 -4.73 -1.80 -20.50
N ALA A 25 -3.73 -1.71 -21.38
CA ALA A 25 -3.59 -0.63 -22.37
C ALA A 25 -4.57 -0.74 -23.55
N MET A 26 -5.34 -1.82 -23.67
CA MET A 26 -6.36 -1.99 -24.71
C MET A 26 -7.74 -1.65 -24.14
N GLN A 27 -8.19 -0.44 -24.44
CA GLN A 27 -9.60 0.02 -24.54
C GLN A 27 -10.66 -0.93 -23.97
N SER A 28 -10.77 -0.99 -22.65
CA SER A 28 -11.93 -1.59 -22.01
C SER A 28 -12.82 -0.42 -21.58
N ASN A 29 -13.96 -0.25 -22.26
CA ASN A 29 -15.04 0.70 -21.89
C ASN A 29 -15.74 0.33 -20.57
N THR A 30 -15.09 -0.48 -19.73
CA THR A 30 -15.65 -1.05 -18.51
C THR A 30 -15.71 0.03 -17.45
N VAL A 31 -16.92 0.37 -17.03
CA VAL A 31 -17.16 1.35 -15.97
C VAL A 31 -17.09 0.65 -14.61
N TYR A 32 -16.27 1.18 -13.72
CA TYR A 32 -16.18 0.71 -12.34
C TYR A 32 -17.04 1.60 -11.43
N LYS A 33 -17.77 0.98 -10.49
CA LYS A 33 -18.56 1.68 -9.48
C LYS A 33 -18.13 1.24 -8.09
N VAL A 34 -18.16 2.16 -7.13
CA VAL A 34 -18.00 1.83 -5.71
C VAL A 34 -19.37 1.81 -5.05
N MET A 35 -19.67 0.68 -4.43
CA MET A 35 -20.86 0.48 -3.62
C MET A 35 -20.49 0.34 -2.15
N ARG A 36 -21.37 0.80 -1.29
CA ARG A 36 -21.27 0.69 0.16
C ARG A 36 -22.43 -0.11 0.71
N THR A 37 -22.13 -1.01 1.64
CA THR A 37 -23.13 -1.74 2.43
C THR A 37 -22.72 -1.80 3.89
N VAL A 38 -23.65 -2.21 4.74
CA VAL A 38 -23.46 -2.43 6.18
C VAL A 38 -24.12 -3.76 6.54
N PRO A 39 -23.38 -4.83 6.86
CA PRO A 39 -23.97 -6.08 7.30
C PRO A 39 -24.58 -5.89 8.68
N THR A 40 -25.86 -6.23 8.82
CA THR A 40 -26.66 -6.05 10.04
C THR A 40 -26.85 -7.34 10.83
N ASN A 41 -26.49 -8.48 10.24
CA ASN A 41 -26.55 -9.79 10.87
C ASN A 41 -25.40 -10.70 10.38
N GLU A 42 -25.15 -11.78 11.12
CA GLU A 42 -24.03 -12.70 10.89
C GLU A 42 -24.07 -13.37 9.51
N SER A 43 -25.26 -13.67 8.98
CA SER A 43 -25.42 -14.27 7.66
C SER A 43 -24.88 -13.33 6.56
N GLN A 44 -25.24 -12.05 6.62
CA GLN A 44 -24.74 -11.03 5.67
C GLN A 44 -23.23 -10.85 5.79
N LEU A 45 -22.70 -10.76 7.01
CA LEU A 45 -21.27 -10.60 7.25
C LEU A 45 -20.49 -11.79 6.68
N LYS A 46 -20.92 -13.01 6.98
CA LYS A 46 -20.28 -14.24 6.51
C LYS A 46 -20.33 -14.36 4.99
N PHE A 47 -21.44 -14.00 4.37
CA PHE A 47 -21.54 -13.94 2.90
C PHE A 47 -20.52 -12.97 2.31
N LEU A 48 -20.44 -11.74 2.82
CA LEU A 48 -19.46 -10.74 2.34
C LEU A 48 -18.01 -11.21 2.56
N GLN A 49 -17.72 -11.86 3.69
CA GLN A 49 -16.40 -12.43 3.96
C GLN A 49 -16.02 -13.54 2.97
N ILE A 50 -16.97 -14.42 2.62
CA ILE A 50 -16.76 -15.44 1.59
C ILE A 50 -16.49 -14.78 0.24
N MET A 51 -17.26 -13.74 -0.12
CA MET A 51 -17.04 -12.98 -1.35
C MET A 51 -15.65 -12.34 -1.38
N TYR A 52 -15.22 -11.72 -0.27
CA TYR A 52 -13.90 -11.13 -0.14
C TYR A 52 -12.78 -12.16 -0.32
N GLN A 53 -12.91 -13.35 0.28
CA GLN A 53 -11.94 -14.44 0.17
C GLN A 53 -11.84 -15.08 -1.22
N HIS A 54 -12.76 -14.79 -2.13
CA HIS A 54 -12.79 -15.36 -3.48
C HIS A 54 -12.84 -14.27 -4.56
N ALA A 55 -12.65 -13.00 -4.18
CA ALA A 55 -12.73 -11.89 -5.09
C ALA A 55 -11.54 -11.90 -6.07
N ASP A 56 -11.83 -11.83 -7.37
CA ASP A 56 -10.85 -11.45 -8.39
C ASP A 56 -10.78 -9.92 -8.42
N GLY A 57 -9.62 -9.34 -8.10
CA GLY A 57 -9.43 -7.88 -8.02
C GLY A 57 -9.76 -7.14 -9.33
N ASP A 58 -9.70 -7.83 -10.48
CA ASP A 58 -10.14 -7.28 -11.77
C ASP A 58 -11.67 -7.07 -11.86
N GLN A 59 -12.44 -7.85 -11.09
CA GLN A 59 -13.90 -7.89 -11.13
C GLN A 59 -14.53 -7.18 -9.94
N ILE A 60 -14.04 -7.52 -8.75
CA ILE A 60 -14.54 -7.07 -7.46
C ILE A 60 -13.34 -6.78 -6.56
N ASP A 61 -13.16 -5.53 -6.17
CA ASP A 61 -12.09 -5.09 -5.28
C ASP A 61 -12.68 -4.48 -4.01
N PHE A 62 -12.38 -5.09 -2.86
CA PHE A 62 -12.82 -4.60 -1.55
C PHE A 62 -11.85 -3.54 -1.06
N TRP A 63 -12.26 -2.27 -1.15
CA TRP A 63 -11.51 -1.13 -0.61
C TRP A 63 -11.54 -1.12 0.91
N ARG A 64 -12.69 -1.52 1.49
CA ARG A 64 -12.84 -1.74 2.93
C ARG A 64 -13.44 -3.13 3.15
N PRO A 65 -12.68 -4.08 3.71
CA PRO A 65 -13.12 -5.47 3.85
C PRO A 65 -14.24 -5.61 4.90
N PRO A 66 -15.04 -6.69 4.81
CA PRO A 66 -16.10 -7.01 5.77
C PRO A 66 -15.53 -7.53 7.09
N ALA A 67 -15.37 -6.61 8.04
CA ALA A 67 -14.70 -6.87 9.32
C ALA A 67 -15.67 -7.22 10.47
N PHE A 68 -16.72 -6.40 10.66
CA PHE A 68 -17.67 -6.53 11.77
C PHE A 68 -19.09 -6.23 11.33
N LEU A 69 -20.06 -6.70 12.13
CA LEU A 69 -21.43 -6.21 12.07
C LEU A 69 -21.47 -4.69 12.23
N ASN A 70 -22.41 -4.07 11.53
CA ASN A 70 -22.67 -2.63 11.54
C ASN A 70 -21.46 -1.76 11.12
N SER A 71 -20.45 -2.36 10.49
CA SER A 71 -19.33 -1.64 9.89
C SER A 71 -19.53 -1.50 8.38
N THR A 72 -19.14 -0.37 7.80
CA THR A 72 -19.28 -0.16 6.36
C THR A 72 -18.31 -1.04 5.59
N VAL A 73 -18.77 -1.61 4.49
CA VAL A 73 -17.98 -2.37 3.51
C VAL A 73 -18.03 -1.60 2.19
N ASP A 74 -16.86 -1.30 1.63
CA ASP A 74 -16.71 -0.54 0.38
C ASP A 74 -16.16 -1.45 -0.71
N ILE A 75 -16.89 -1.57 -1.80
CA ILE A 75 -16.66 -2.58 -2.83
C ILE A 75 -16.69 -1.91 -4.20
N MET A 76 -15.57 -1.94 -4.91
CA MET A 76 -15.51 -1.57 -6.31
C MET A 76 -15.87 -2.76 -7.17
N VAL A 77 -16.82 -2.60 -8.09
CA VAL A 77 -17.27 -3.67 -8.99
C VAL A 77 -17.32 -3.13 -10.42
N ASN A 78 -16.85 -3.94 -11.36
CA ASN A 78 -16.93 -3.61 -12.78
C ASN A 78 -18.34 -3.84 -13.34
N ASP A 79 -18.71 -3.12 -14.38
CA ASP A 79 -20.04 -3.19 -14.99
C ASP A 79 -20.43 -4.59 -15.49
N ILE A 80 -19.48 -5.36 -16.01
CA ILE A 80 -19.67 -6.75 -16.47
C ILE A 80 -20.16 -7.65 -15.31
N SER A 81 -19.54 -7.53 -14.13
CA SER A 81 -19.82 -8.38 -12.96
C SER A 81 -20.94 -7.83 -12.08
N MET A 82 -21.36 -6.59 -12.34
CA MET A 82 -22.32 -5.83 -11.54
C MET A 82 -23.65 -6.58 -11.37
N ASN A 83 -24.25 -7.06 -12.45
CA ASN A 83 -25.58 -7.69 -12.39
C ASN A 83 -25.55 -8.97 -11.54
N LYS A 84 -24.51 -9.80 -11.71
CA LYS A 84 -24.31 -11.00 -10.91
C LYS A 84 -24.13 -10.65 -9.44
N PHE A 85 -23.28 -9.67 -9.14
CA PHE A 85 -23.01 -9.22 -7.79
C PHE A 85 -24.27 -8.67 -7.10
N LEU A 86 -25.02 -7.80 -7.78
CA LEU A 86 -26.28 -7.24 -7.27
C LEU A 86 -27.32 -8.32 -7.00
N PHE A 87 -27.43 -9.32 -7.89
CA PHE A 87 -28.32 -10.46 -7.69
C PHE A 87 -27.93 -11.25 -6.44
N GLN A 88 -26.66 -11.61 -6.28
CA GLN A 88 -26.18 -12.33 -5.09
C GLN A 88 -26.43 -11.54 -3.80
N CYS A 89 -26.18 -10.22 -3.80
CA CYS A 89 -26.48 -9.39 -2.63
C CYS A 89 -27.98 -9.35 -2.32
N LYS A 90 -28.85 -9.30 -3.33
CA LYS A 90 -30.31 -9.30 -3.15
C LYS A 90 -30.81 -10.61 -2.52
N GLU A 91 -30.31 -11.77 -2.97
CA GLU A 91 -30.64 -13.08 -2.40
C GLU A 91 -30.28 -13.19 -0.91
N HIS A 92 -29.24 -12.48 -0.48
CA HIS A 92 -28.82 -12.40 0.91
C HIS A 92 -29.41 -11.20 1.69
N ASN A 93 -30.41 -10.51 1.13
CA ASN A 93 -31.04 -9.31 1.70
C ASN A 93 -30.04 -8.19 2.06
N ILE A 94 -28.98 -8.04 1.26
CA ILE A 94 -27.95 -7.01 1.45
C ILE A 94 -28.30 -5.79 0.59
N SER A 95 -28.53 -4.66 1.23
CA SER A 95 -28.73 -3.38 0.54
C SER A 95 -27.40 -2.74 0.17
N LEU A 96 -27.28 -2.26 -1.07
CA LEU A 96 -26.09 -1.59 -1.60
C LEU A 96 -26.44 -0.16 -1.98
N ASN A 97 -25.61 0.79 -1.54
CA ASN A 97 -25.70 2.19 -1.94
C ASN A 97 -24.51 2.55 -2.86
N ILE A 98 -24.78 3.15 -4.02
CA ILE A 98 -23.72 3.59 -4.92
C ILE A 98 -23.06 4.84 -4.34
N SER A 99 -21.80 4.71 -3.94
CA SER A 99 -20.99 5.81 -3.39
C SER A 99 -20.22 6.55 -4.49
N ILE A 100 -19.72 5.84 -5.50
CA ILE A 100 -19.03 6.41 -6.66
C ILE A 100 -19.60 5.74 -7.92
N PRO A 101 -20.37 6.46 -8.76
CA PRO A 101 -21.04 5.87 -9.91
C PRO A 101 -20.11 5.60 -11.10
N ASP A 102 -18.98 6.28 -11.16
CA ASP A 102 -17.94 6.13 -12.17
C ASP A 102 -16.59 6.52 -11.55
N VAL A 103 -15.75 5.51 -11.28
CA VAL A 103 -14.46 5.69 -10.61
C VAL A 103 -13.46 6.43 -11.50
N GLU A 104 -13.39 6.11 -12.79
CA GLU A 104 -12.43 6.73 -13.70
C GLU A 104 -12.73 8.22 -13.88
N LYS A 105 -14.01 8.56 -14.10
CA LYS A 105 -14.46 9.94 -14.16
C LYS A 105 -14.19 10.69 -12.85
N PHE A 106 -14.45 10.06 -11.71
CA PHE A 106 -14.16 10.66 -10.40
C PHE A 106 -12.66 10.96 -10.24
N LEU A 107 -11.79 10.05 -10.65
CA LEU A 107 -10.33 10.24 -10.61
C LEU A 107 -9.89 11.39 -11.53
N LEU A 108 -10.42 11.44 -12.75
CA LEU A 108 -10.16 12.52 -13.71
C LEU A 108 -10.54 13.89 -13.14
N GLU A 109 -11.75 14.02 -12.59
CA GLU A 109 -12.21 15.26 -11.97
C GLU A 109 -11.32 15.72 -10.82
N LYS A 110 -10.85 14.78 -9.99
CA LYS A 110 -9.91 15.08 -8.89
C LYS A 110 -8.55 15.54 -9.40
N GLN A 111 -8.03 14.95 -10.48
CA GLN A 111 -6.77 15.37 -11.09
C GLN A 111 -6.91 16.75 -11.76
N THR A 112 -8.00 17.02 -12.48
CA THR A 112 -8.24 18.33 -13.11
C THR A 112 -8.44 19.46 -12.10
N ARG A 113 -9.16 19.22 -10.99
CA ARG A 113 -9.30 20.23 -9.93
C ARG A 113 -7.96 20.59 -9.30
N ARG A 114 -7.06 19.61 -9.14
CA ARG A 114 -5.70 19.83 -8.65
C ARG A 114 -4.85 20.66 -9.60
N SER A 115 -4.92 20.40 -10.91
CA SER A 115 -4.15 21.18 -11.89
C SER A 115 -4.61 22.64 -11.98
N LYS A 116 -5.91 22.92 -11.82
CA LYS A 116 -6.46 24.29 -11.79
C LYS A 116 -6.19 25.06 -10.48
N GLY A 117 -6.01 24.37 -9.37
CA GLY A 117 -5.67 24.96 -8.06
C GLY A 117 -4.21 25.43 -7.90
N ARG A 118 -3.36 25.24 -8.94
CA ARG A 118 -1.91 25.56 -8.93
C ARG A 118 -1.57 27.05 -8.78
N VAL A 119 -2.55 27.95 -8.76
CA VAL A 119 -2.33 29.38 -8.51
C VAL A 119 -2.46 29.69 -7.01
N ARG A 120 -1.55 29.15 -6.19
CA ARG A 120 -1.31 29.67 -4.83
C ARG A 120 0.18 29.83 -4.61
N ARG A 121 0.61 31.09 -4.61
CA ARG A 121 1.96 31.54 -4.22
C ARG A 121 2.19 31.20 -2.75
N PHE A 122 2.78 30.05 -2.48
CA PHE A 122 3.46 29.82 -1.20
C PHE A 122 4.95 30.09 -1.39
N ASN A 123 5.47 31.09 -0.67
CA ASN A 123 6.90 31.38 -0.61
C ASN A 123 7.60 30.30 0.23
N TYR A 124 7.97 29.18 -0.39
CA TYR A 124 8.94 28.24 0.19
C TYR A 124 10.31 28.57 -0.40
N LEU A 125 11.15 29.24 0.39
CA LEU A 125 12.50 29.70 0.02
C LEU A 125 13.55 28.57 -0.10
N ALA A 126 13.14 27.30 -0.14
CA ALA A 126 14.06 26.18 -0.29
C ALA A 126 14.23 25.85 -1.79
N THR A 127 15.37 26.22 -2.36
CA THR A 127 15.82 25.68 -3.63
C THR A 127 16.40 24.28 -3.41
N PRO A 128 16.06 23.27 -4.22
CA PRO A 128 15.05 23.29 -5.27
C PRO A 128 13.65 23.17 -4.71
N TYR A 129 12.73 23.90 -5.34
CA TYR A 129 11.32 23.93 -5.01
C TYR A 129 10.72 22.51 -5.02
N PHE A 130 10.14 22.09 -3.89
CA PHE A 130 9.38 20.84 -3.78
C PHE A 130 8.03 21.14 -3.12
N ASP A 131 6.95 20.99 -3.89
CA ASP A 131 5.60 21.30 -3.42
C ASP A 131 5.01 20.16 -2.58
N ILE A 132 5.18 20.22 -1.27
CA ILE A 132 4.66 19.21 -0.32
C ILE A 132 3.12 19.03 -0.36
N SER A 133 2.37 19.89 -1.06
CA SER A 133 0.91 19.83 -1.14
C SER A 133 0.36 18.95 -2.29
N VAL A 134 1.24 18.36 -3.12
CA VAL A 134 0.85 17.52 -4.26
C VAL A 134 1.49 16.12 -4.20
N TYR A 135 0.99 15.22 -5.06
CA TYR A 135 1.50 13.85 -5.19
C TYR A 135 2.64 13.79 -6.22
N HIS A 136 3.82 13.39 -5.79
CA HIS A 136 5.06 13.38 -6.59
C HIS A 136 5.42 12.00 -7.11
N SER A 137 6.03 11.92 -8.29
CA SER A 137 6.56 10.66 -8.82
C SER A 137 7.69 10.16 -7.93
N TYR A 138 7.97 8.87 -8.00
CA TYR A 138 9.08 8.27 -7.29
C TYR A 138 10.39 8.99 -7.63
N ASN A 139 10.62 9.32 -8.90
CA ASN A 139 11.81 10.06 -9.31
C ASN A 139 11.89 11.47 -8.69
N GLU A 140 10.78 12.22 -8.64
CA GLU A 140 10.72 13.51 -7.94
C GLU A 140 11.02 13.37 -6.44
N ILE A 141 10.48 12.34 -5.80
CA ILE A 141 10.73 12.01 -4.39
C ILE A 141 12.21 11.71 -4.16
N GLN A 142 12.83 10.88 -5.00
CA GLN A 142 14.25 10.54 -4.90
C GLN A 142 15.15 11.75 -5.09
N ASN A 143 14.84 12.60 -6.07
CA ASN A 143 15.57 13.84 -6.29
C ASN A 143 15.43 14.79 -5.10
N TYR A 144 14.24 14.89 -4.51
CA TYR A 144 14.02 15.69 -3.32
C TYR A 144 14.87 15.21 -2.13
N MET A 145 14.87 13.91 -1.82
CA MET A 145 15.69 13.36 -0.73
C MET A 145 17.20 13.60 -0.95
N ARG A 146 17.70 13.39 -2.17
CA ARG A 146 19.10 13.68 -2.52
C ARG A 146 19.45 15.17 -2.40
N ASN A 147 18.50 16.05 -2.69
CA ASN A 147 18.71 17.49 -2.53
C ASN A 147 18.74 17.90 -1.04
N LEU A 148 17.90 17.29 -0.20
CA LEU A 148 17.96 17.48 1.25
C LEU A 148 19.29 17.01 1.84
N GLU A 149 19.80 15.85 1.44
CA GLU A 149 21.13 15.37 1.84
C GLU A 149 22.24 16.35 1.46
N LYS A 150 22.21 16.92 0.23
CA LYS A 150 23.20 17.91 -0.20
C LYS A 150 23.15 19.22 0.59
N GLN A 151 21.96 19.65 1.00
CA GLN A 151 21.76 20.91 1.72
C GLN A 151 21.99 20.79 3.22
N TYR A 152 21.62 19.66 3.79
CA TYR A 152 21.70 19.38 5.22
C TYR A 152 22.58 18.14 5.49
N PRO A 153 23.82 18.09 4.96
CA PRO A 153 24.66 16.88 5.01
C PRO A 153 25.09 16.48 6.44
N HIS A 154 24.89 17.36 7.41
CA HIS A 154 25.21 17.15 8.82
C HIS A 154 24.09 16.44 9.60
N ILE A 155 22.89 16.33 9.02
CA ILE A 155 21.74 15.66 9.64
C ILE A 155 20.98 14.73 8.70
N ALA A 156 21.06 14.87 7.38
CA ALA A 156 20.30 14.10 6.41
C ALA A 156 21.22 13.25 5.53
N LYS A 157 20.92 11.96 5.38
CA LYS A 157 21.68 11.02 4.54
C LYS A 157 20.76 10.02 3.86
N VAL A 158 20.90 9.85 2.54
CA VAL A 158 20.11 8.86 1.79
C VAL A 158 20.79 7.50 1.88
N HIS A 159 20.00 6.46 2.09
CA HIS A 159 20.49 5.08 2.07
C HIS A 159 19.64 4.22 1.15
N THR A 160 20.30 3.49 0.26
CA THR A 160 19.70 2.40 -0.51
C THR A 160 19.74 1.12 0.31
N ILE A 161 18.58 0.53 0.58
CA ILE A 161 18.45 -0.68 1.41
C ILE A 161 18.14 -1.94 0.59
N GLY A 162 17.87 -1.78 -0.71
CA GLY A 162 17.56 -2.87 -1.62
C GLY A 162 17.13 -2.36 -2.99
N TYR A 163 16.68 -3.28 -3.83
CA TYR A 163 16.14 -3.02 -5.16
C TYR A 163 14.83 -3.80 -5.33
N THR A 164 13.89 -3.25 -6.08
CA THR A 164 12.61 -3.89 -6.40
C THR A 164 12.74 -4.91 -7.54
N HIS A 165 11.64 -5.59 -7.89
CA HIS A 165 11.59 -6.52 -9.04
C HIS A 165 11.87 -5.83 -10.38
N GLU A 166 11.43 -4.59 -10.56
CA GLU A 166 11.71 -3.77 -11.74
C GLU A 166 13.00 -2.95 -11.60
N ASN A 167 13.89 -3.34 -10.67
CA ASN A 167 15.23 -2.78 -10.45
C ASN A 167 15.25 -1.28 -10.08
N ARG A 168 14.23 -0.81 -9.33
CA ARG A 168 14.27 0.51 -8.70
C ARG A 168 14.94 0.40 -7.33
N GLU A 169 15.81 1.34 -7.02
CA GLU A 169 16.37 1.47 -5.66
C GLU A 169 15.24 1.63 -4.64
N ILE A 170 15.40 1.03 -3.46
CA ILE A 170 14.54 1.24 -2.30
C ILE A 170 15.32 2.14 -1.34
N ASN A 171 14.96 3.43 -1.31
CA ASN A 171 15.73 4.45 -0.64
C ASN A 171 14.97 5.06 0.55
N LEU A 172 15.64 5.14 1.69
CA LEU A 172 15.19 5.87 2.87
C LEU A 172 16.06 7.10 3.12
N LEU A 173 15.53 8.04 3.90
CA LEU A 173 16.30 9.14 4.46
C LEU A 173 16.56 8.88 5.95
N GLN A 174 17.84 8.83 6.32
CA GLN A 174 18.27 8.91 7.71
C GLN A 174 18.34 10.39 8.11
N ILE A 175 17.68 10.77 9.20
CA ILE A 175 17.71 12.11 9.78
C ILE A 175 18.22 12.02 11.23
N GLY A 176 19.23 12.80 11.59
CA GLY A 176 19.81 12.84 12.94
C GLY A 176 21.33 12.69 12.94
N ARG A 177 21.91 12.32 14.09
CA ARG A 177 23.37 12.19 14.25
C ARG A 177 23.83 10.78 13.86
N PHE A 178 24.57 10.68 12.76
CA PHE A 178 24.90 9.39 12.11
C PHE A 178 25.79 8.43 12.92
N TYR A 179 26.59 8.94 13.87
CA TYR A 179 27.53 8.15 14.69
C TYR A 179 27.11 8.13 16.16
N SER A 180 25.81 8.11 16.43
CA SER A 180 25.29 8.12 17.79
C SER A 180 24.64 6.78 18.15
N SER A 181 24.69 6.41 19.43
CA SER A 181 23.94 5.29 20.00
C SER A 181 22.50 5.68 20.36
N GLN A 182 21.95 6.70 19.68
CA GLN A 182 20.63 7.23 19.98
C GLN A 182 19.54 6.21 19.61
N PRO A 183 18.41 6.22 20.34
CA PRO A 183 17.24 5.48 19.93
C PRO A 183 16.81 5.89 18.52
N ALA A 184 16.40 4.91 17.74
CA ALA A 184 15.95 5.09 16.37
C ALA A 184 14.45 4.91 16.24
N ILE A 185 13.83 5.72 15.38
CA ILE A 185 12.43 5.57 14.96
C ILE A 185 12.43 5.21 13.48
N TRP A 186 11.74 4.13 13.15
CA TRP A 186 11.43 3.77 11.78
C TRP A 186 10.03 4.27 11.41
N ILE A 187 9.93 4.93 10.25
CA ILE A 187 8.66 5.29 9.62
C ILE A 187 8.70 4.83 8.16
N ASP A 188 7.76 3.98 7.76
CA ASP A 188 7.57 3.66 6.35
C ASP A 188 6.18 4.05 5.85
N ALA A 189 6.06 4.15 4.52
CA ALA A 189 4.82 4.45 3.84
C ALA A 189 4.78 3.83 2.44
N GLY A 190 3.59 3.77 1.86
CA GLY A 190 3.42 3.37 0.46
C GLY A 190 3.75 1.91 0.20
N ILE A 191 3.59 1.03 1.19
CA ILE A 191 3.68 -0.42 1.00
C ILE A 191 2.55 -0.94 0.10
N HIS A 192 1.36 -0.32 0.17
CA HIS A 192 0.33 -0.47 -0.86
C HIS A 192 0.37 0.71 -1.83
N ALA A 193 0.47 0.40 -3.11
CA ALA A 193 0.74 1.37 -4.16
C ALA A 193 -0.32 2.47 -4.32
N ARG A 194 -1.61 2.12 -4.24
CA ARG A 194 -2.74 3.05 -4.42
C ARG A 194 -2.89 4.13 -3.36
N GLU A 195 -2.26 3.95 -2.20
CA GLU A 195 -2.43 4.74 -0.97
C GLU A 195 -1.59 6.02 -0.97
N TRP A 196 -1.70 6.84 -2.02
CA TRP A 196 -0.79 7.97 -2.30
C TRP A 196 -0.63 9.01 -1.18
N ILE A 197 -1.61 9.12 -0.28
CA ILE A 197 -1.50 10.02 0.86
C ILE A 197 -0.41 9.59 1.85
N ALA A 198 -0.15 8.28 2.00
CA ALA A 198 0.85 7.77 2.92
C ALA A 198 2.28 8.23 2.53
N PRO A 199 2.76 8.03 1.28
CA PRO A 199 4.03 8.61 0.84
C PRO A 199 4.10 10.13 1.01
N SER A 200 3.04 10.86 0.67
CA SER A 200 3.01 12.31 0.88
C SER A 200 3.12 12.72 2.34
N THR A 201 2.49 11.99 3.26
CA THR A 201 2.63 12.25 4.70
C THR A 201 4.05 11.96 5.19
N ALA A 202 4.67 10.86 4.74
CA ALA A 202 6.07 10.59 5.07
C ALA A 202 7.01 11.70 4.57
N LEU A 203 6.77 12.21 3.37
CA LEU A 203 7.53 13.35 2.81
C LEU A 203 7.29 14.65 3.57
N TYR A 204 6.08 14.88 4.07
CA TYR A 204 5.79 16.01 4.94
C TYR A 204 6.61 15.93 6.23
N ILE A 205 6.70 14.74 6.86
CA ILE A 205 7.51 14.52 8.06
C ILE A 205 9.00 14.77 7.76
N ILE A 206 9.52 14.23 6.66
CA ILE A 206 10.89 14.50 6.20
C ILE A 206 11.12 16.01 6.05
N ASN A 207 10.24 16.69 5.31
CA ASN A 207 10.36 18.13 5.08
C ASN A 207 10.35 18.89 6.41
N TYR A 208 9.44 18.55 7.32
CA TYR A 208 9.30 19.21 8.62
C TYR A 208 10.55 19.05 9.48
N LEU A 209 11.10 17.83 9.58
CA LEU A 209 12.28 17.56 10.40
C LEU A 209 13.57 18.19 9.82
N VAL A 210 13.73 18.19 8.49
CA VAL A 210 14.97 18.66 7.87
C VAL A 210 14.96 20.18 7.67
N THR A 211 13.93 20.73 7.03
CA THR A 211 13.93 22.15 6.60
C THR A 211 13.69 23.14 7.74
N ARG A 212 13.31 22.65 8.92
CA ARG A 212 13.11 23.47 10.13
C ARG A 212 14.27 23.37 11.11
N TYR A 213 15.23 22.48 10.88
CA TYR A 213 16.28 22.18 11.83
C TYR A 213 17.10 23.42 12.25
N ASP A 214 17.38 24.34 11.32
CA ASP A 214 18.23 25.50 11.61
C ASP A 214 17.56 26.58 12.47
N TYR A 215 16.24 26.55 12.65
CA TYR A 215 15.49 27.62 13.35
C TYR A 215 14.41 27.15 14.32
N ASP A 216 14.02 25.88 14.32
CA ASP A 216 12.98 25.34 15.20
C ASP A 216 13.61 24.49 16.32
N THR A 217 13.64 25.06 17.53
CA THR A 217 14.28 24.43 18.70
C THR A 217 13.65 23.09 19.10
N GLU A 218 12.37 22.89 18.81
CA GLU A 218 11.68 21.63 19.08
C GLU A 218 12.15 20.55 18.09
N VAL A 219 12.23 20.90 16.81
CA VAL A 219 12.80 20.04 15.77
C VAL A 219 14.26 19.71 16.06
N GLN A 220 15.06 20.67 16.52
CA GLN A 220 16.44 20.42 16.94
C GLN A 220 16.51 19.38 18.07
N LYS A 221 15.60 19.42 19.05
CA LYS A 221 15.54 18.41 20.12
C LYS A 221 15.24 17.03 19.56
N TYR A 222 14.31 16.91 18.62
CA TYR A 222 13.97 15.65 17.96
C TYR A 222 15.12 15.08 17.12
N VAL A 223 15.74 15.91 16.28
CA VAL A 223 16.82 15.49 15.37
C VAL A 223 18.14 15.23 16.11
N ASN A 224 18.41 15.95 17.20
CA ASN A 224 19.61 15.73 18.01
C ASN A 224 19.44 14.62 19.06
N GLY A 225 18.22 14.20 19.39
CA GLY A 225 17.98 13.16 20.41
C GLY A 225 17.63 11.79 19.85
N LEU A 226 17.21 11.71 18.59
CA LEU A 226 16.72 10.51 17.93
C LEU A 226 17.31 10.37 16.53
N THR A 227 17.51 9.13 16.10
CA THR A 227 17.74 8.82 14.68
C THR A 227 16.42 8.45 14.01
N TRP A 228 16.06 9.16 12.94
CA TRP A 228 14.85 8.88 12.16
C TRP A 228 15.25 8.15 10.88
N TYR A 229 14.67 6.98 10.63
CA TYR A 229 14.76 6.28 9.35
C TYR A 229 13.39 6.34 8.69
N ILE A 230 13.26 7.19 7.66
CA ILE A 230 11.99 7.38 6.97
C ILE A 230 12.10 6.83 5.54
N LEU A 231 11.32 5.78 5.24
CA LEU A 231 11.19 5.15 3.93
C LEU A 231 9.87 5.59 3.28
N PRO A 232 9.84 6.61 2.40
CA PRO A 232 8.58 7.19 1.93
C PRO A 232 7.78 6.28 1.00
N VAL A 233 8.45 5.37 0.30
CA VAL A 233 7.81 4.46 -0.67
C VAL A 233 8.46 3.09 -0.56
N VAL A 234 7.81 2.18 0.17
CA VAL A 234 8.22 0.77 0.28
C VAL A 234 8.06 0.02 -1.04
N ASN A 235 7.03 0.36 -1.83
CA ASN A 235 6.70 -0.30 -3.09
C ASN A 235 6.86 0.64 -4.30
N PRO A 236 8.08 1.01 -4.71
CA PRO A 236 8.32 1.92 -5.85
C PRO A 236 7.65 1.46 -7.15
N ASP A 237 7.71 0.17 -7.46
CA ASP A 237 7.19 -0.36 -8.73
C ASP A 237 5.67 -0.25 -8.80
N GLY A 238 4.98 -0.70 -7.75
CA GLY A 238 3.53 -0.57 -7.66
C GLY A 238 3.12 0.91 -7.64
N TYR A 239 3.85 1.76 -6.91
CA TYR A 239 3.56 3.18 -6.84
C TYR A 239 3.61 3.84 -8.23
N GLU A 240 4.68 3.64 -8.99
CA GLU A 240 4.80 4.15 -10.36
C GLU A 240 3.76 3.55 -11.30
N PHE A 241 3.50 2.24 -11.20
CA PHE A 241 2.44 1.60 -11.96
C PHE A 241 1.09 2.30 -11.71
N SER A 242 0.72 2.53 -10.44
CA SER A 242 -0.53 3.20 -10.09
C SER A 242 -0.65 4.64 -10.60
N ARG A 243 0.48 5.30 -10.87
CA ARG A 243 0.54 6.66 -11.43
C ARG A 243 0.49 6.70 -12.95
N SER A 244 0.73 5.57 -13.62
CA SER A 244 0.89 5.53 -15.08
C SER A 244 -0.43 5.71 -15.86
N SER A 245 -1.58 5.51 -15.21
CA SER A 245 -2.90 5.65 -15.83
C SER A 245 -3.99 5.95 -14.80
N LEU A 246 -5.07 6.61 -15.26
CA LEU A 246 -6.29 6.81 -14.49
C LEU A 246 -7.26 5.64 -14.55
N ASN A 247 -7.00 4.64 -15.40
CA ASN A 247 -7.81 3.43 -15.44
C ASN A 247 -7.88 2.83 -14.02
N PRO A 248 -9.08 2.54 -13.48
CA PRO A 248 -9.22 2.07 -12.10
C PRO A 248 -8.36 0.85 -11.78
N ARG A 249 -8.14 -0.08 -12.73
CA ARG A 249 -7.28 -1.26 -12.53
C ARG A 249 -5.80 -0.92 -12.34
N VAL A 250 -5.37 0.19 -12.94
CA VAL A 250 -4.00 0.69 -12.79
C VAL A 250 -3.92 1.59 -11.56
N ARG A 251 -4.75 2.63 -11.48
CA ARG A 251 -4.71 3.62 -10.41
C ARG A 251 -4.93 3.02 -9.02
N LEU A 252 -5.71 1.95 -8.92
CA LEU A 252 -6.03 1.29 -7.65
C LEU A 252 -5.21 0.02 -7.43
N TRP A 253 -4.12 -0.17 -8.16
CA TRP A 253 -3.17 -1.23 -7.91
C TRP A 253 -2.64 -1.16 -6.48
N ARG A 254 -2.70 -2.29 -5.77
CA ARG A 254 -2.31 -2.39 -4.35
C ARG A 254 -0.94 -3.03 -4.17
N LYS A 255 -0.71 -4.16 -4.84
CA LYS A 255 0.42 -5.08 -4.65
C LYS A 255 1.74 -4.52 -5.17
N ASN A 256 2.85 -5.24 -4.99
CA ASN A 256 4.09 -4.96 -5.75
C ASN A 256 3.94 -5.40 -7.22
N ARG A 257 5.04 -5.38 -7.98
CA ARG A 257 5.08 -5.76 -9.40
C ARG A 257 5.91 -7.03 -9.65
N SER A 258 5.88 -7.97 -8.71
CA SER A 258 6.55 -9.25 -8.90
C SER A 258 6.04 -10.00 -10.15
N PRO A 259 6.91 -10.79 -10.82
CA PRO A 259 6.56 -11.50 -12.04
C PRO A 259 5.28 -12.33 -11.93
N ALA A 260 4.61 -12.53 -13.06
CA ALA A 260 3.33 -13.21 -13.07
C ALA A 260 3.44 -14.65 -12.57
N ASN A 261 2.55 -15.02 -11.65
CA ASN A 261 2.42 -16.39 -11.16
C ASN A 261 1.17 -17.01 -11.78
N CYS A 262 1.37 -18.06 -12.57
CA CYS A 262 0.30 -18.72 -13.33
C CYS A 262 -0.21 -19.94 -12.57
N GLN A 263 -1.52 -20.06 -12.41
CA GLN A 263 -2.12 -21.26 -11.82
C GLN A 263 -2.46 -22.30 -12.90
N PRO A 264 -1.88 -23.52 -12.85
CA PRO A 264 -2.03 -24.51 -13.92
C PRO A 264 -3.45 -25.10 -14.06
N PHE A 265 -4.31 -24.99 -13.04
CA PHE A 265 -5.61 -25.68 -13.00
C PHE A 265 -6.85 -24.75 -13.11
N LYS A 266 -6.68 -23.43 -13.25
CA LYS A 266 -7.76 -22.46 -13.50
C LYS A 266 -7.49 -21.71 -14.81
N ASN A 267 -7.86 -22.29 -15.96
CA ASN A 267 -7.76 -21.69 -17.30
C ASN A 267 -6.42 -20.98 -17.62
N SER A 268 -5.31 -21.41 -16.99
CA SER A 268 -3.97 -20.80 -17.11
C SER A 268 -3.93 -19.28 -16.90
N PHE A 269 -4.67 -18.76 -15.91
CA PHE A 269 -4.58 -17.33 -15.58
C PHE A 269 -3.27 -17.02 -14.83
N CYS A 270 -2.61 -15.96 -15.30
CA CYS A 270 -1.39 -15.42 -14.70
C CYS A 270 -1.71 -14.07 -14.05
N CYS A 271 -1.34 -13.93 -12.77
CA CYS A 271 -1.55 -12.71 -12.01
C CYS A 271 -0.22 -12.24 -11.41
N ARG A 272 0.00 -10.92 -11.41
CA ARG A 272 1.24 -10.28 -10.95
C ARG A 272 1.09 -9.73 -9.54
N GLY A 273 2.23 -9.60 -8.86
CA GLY A 273 2.32 -8.89 -7.59
C GLY A 273 1.87 -9.69 -6.38
N VAL A 274 2.47 -9.33 -5.25
CA VAL A 274 2.23 -9.83 -3.89
C VAL A 274 1.79 -8.66 -3.00
N ASP A 275 0.88 -8.93 -2.08
CA ASP A 275 0.56 -8.00 -0.99
C ASP A 275 1.72 -8.00 0.01
N LEU A 276 2.55 -6.95 -0.06
CA LEU A 276 3.73 -6.80 0.79
C LEU A 276 3.36 -6.81 2.29
N ASN A 277 2.19 -6.31 2.67
CA ASN A 277 1.72 -6.31 4.07
C ASN A 277 1.07 -7.65 4.49
N ARG A 278 1.25 -8.71 3.66
CA ARG A 278 0.98 -10.11 4.00
C ARG A 278 2.22 -10.98 3.85
N ASN A 279 3.35 -10.41 3.47
CA ASN A 279 4.57 -11.16 3.14
C ASN A 279 5.57 -11.25 4.30
N PHE A 280 5.34 -10.59 5.44
CA PHE A 280 6.23 -10.66 6.61
C PHE A 280 6.11 -12.00 7.38
N ASP A 281 7.20 -12.46 8.00
CA ASP A 281 7.25 -13.70 8.78
C ASP A 281 6.64 -13.58 10.20
N PHE A 282 5.42 -13.07 10.28
CA PHE A 282 4.64 -13.11 11.51
C PHE A 282 3.32 -13.83 11.24
N LYS A 283 3.24 -15.10 11.67
CA LYS A 283 2.06 -15.96 11.42
C LYS A 283 1.68 -15.99 9.93
N TRP A 284 2.71 -16.01 9.07
CA TRP A 284 2.56 -15.89 7.62
C TRP A 284 1.54 -16.91 7.10
N ASN A 285 0.58 -16.41 6.33
CA ASN A 285 -0.45 -17.20 5.65
C ASN A 285 -1.33 -18.07 6.59
N GLN A 286 -1.42 -17.75 7.89
CA GLN A 286 -2.33 -18.42 8.83
C GLN A 286 -3.73 -17.82 8.79
N GLN A 287 -3.84 -16.48 8.73
CA GLN A 287 -5.11 -15.76 8.67
C GLN A 287 -4.94 -14.42 7.96
N GLY A 288 -5.96 -13.99 7.20
CA GLY A 288 -6.00 -12.67 6.55
C GLY A 288 -5.16 -12.53 5.27
N GLY A 289 -4.39 -13.55 4.91
CA GLY A 289 -3.66 -13.68 3.64
C GLY A 289 -4.30 -14.70 2.69
N SER A 290 -3.89 -14.68 1.42
CA SER A 290 -4.33 -15.62 0.40
C SER A 290 -3.17 -16.33 -0.29
N GLN A 291 -3.39 -17.56 -0.75
CA GLN A 291 -2.48 -18.31 -1.62
C GLN A 291 -2.83 -18.16 -3.10
N ASP A 292 -3.97 -17.54 -3.44
CA ASP A 292 -4.36 -17.30 -4.83
C ASP A 292 -3.64 -16.06 -5.37
N PRO A 293 -2.75 -16.16 -6.39
CA PRO A 293 -2.00 -15.03 -6.93
C PRO A 293 -2.86 -13.89 -7.48
N CYS A 294 -4.12 -14.17 -7.83
CA CYS A 294 -5.05 -13.19 -8.36
C CYS A 294 -5.79 -12.39 -7.27
N GLN A 295 -5.66 -12.78 -6.01
CA GLN A 295 -6.25 -12.01 -4.91
C GLN A 295 -5.39 -10.82 -4.50
N GLU A 296 -6.06 -9.76 -4.08
CA GLU A 296 -5.43 -8.53 -3.57
C GLU A 296 -4.63 -8.75 -2.26
N THR A 297 -4.90 -9.84 -1.54
CA THR A 297 -4.20 -10.24 -0.30
C THR A 297 -3.24 -11.42 -0.50
N TYR A 298 -2.88 -11.73 -1.76
CA TYR A 298 -1.91 -12.79 -2.06
C TYR A 298 -0.60 -12.57 -1.29
N SER A 299 -0.23 -13.54 -0.45
CA SER A 299 0.82 -13.39 0.56
C SER A 299 2.22 -13.76 0.07
N GLY A 300 2.35 -14.14 -1.21
CA GLY A 300 3.61 -14.60 -1.80
C GLY A 300 3.81 -16.11 -1.71
N ARG A 301 4.96 -16.58 -2.20
CA ARG A 301 5.30 -18.02 -2.21
C ARG A 301 5.83 -18.51 -0.86
N SER A 302 6.41 -17.60 -0.08
CA SER A 302 6.91 -17.81 1.28
C SER A 302 6.89 -16.47 2.00
N ALA A 303 7.07 -16.49 3.32
CA ALA A 303 7.43 -15.27 4.04
C ALA A 303 8.72 -14.69 3.46
N PHE A 304 8.79 -13.35 3.42
CA PHE A 304 9.86 -12.56 2.82
C PHE A 304 10.24 -13.01 1.40
N SER A 305 9.26 -13.44 0.58
CA SER A 305 9.52 -13.77 -0.82
C SER A 305 9.83 -12.54 -1.67
N GLU A 306 9.38 -11.36 -1.24
CA GLU A 306 9.51 -10.12 -2.00
C GLU A 306 10.73 -9.31 -1.59
N PRO A 307 11.53 -8.79 -2.55
CA PRO A 307 12.76 -8.07 -2.26
C PRO A 307 12.52 -6.79 -1.47
N GLU A 308 11.34 -6.17 -1.60
CA GLU A 308 10.95 -5.00 -0.79
C GLU A 308 10.86 -5.34 0.69
N THR A 309 10.24 -6.47 1.04
CA THR A 309 10.12 -6.90 2.44
C THR A 309 11.45 -7.41 3.00
N GLN A 310 12.26 -8.11 2.19
CA GLN A 310 13.61 -8.53 2.56
C GLN A 310 14.54 -7.33 2.82
N ALA A 311 14.39 -6.23 2.08
CA ALA A 311 15.15 -5.01 2.32
C ALA A 311 14.84 -4.41 3.70
N ILE A 312 13.56 -4.34 4.07
CA ILE A 312 13.13 -3.87 5.40
C ILE A 312 13.64 -4.79 6.50
N GLU A 313 13.41 -6.10 6.37
CA GLU A 313 13.86 -7.10 7.35
C GLU A 313 15.35 -6.95 7.65
N ARG A 314 16.20 -6.99 6.62
CA ARG A 314 17.66 -6.87 6.78
C ARG A 314 18.04 -5.54 7.44
N PHE A 315 17.41 -4.44 7.03
CA PHE A 315 17.73 -3.13 7.58
C PHE A 315 17.37 -3.02 9.07
N ILE A 316 16.20 -3.53 9.45
CA ILE A 316 15.67 -3.49 10.82
C ILE A 316 16.45 -4.42 11.74
N LEU A 317 16.70 -5.67 11.33
CA LEU A 317 17.40 -6.65 12.18
C LEU A 317 18.83 -6.20 12.51
N GLN A 318 19.52 -5.53 11.58
CA GLN A 318 20.84 -4.94 11.83
C GLN A 318 20.83 -3.83 12.90
N ARG A 319 19.66 -3.27 13.22
CA ARG A 319 19.47 -2.11 14.11
C ARG A 319 18.50 -2.39 15.25
N ALA A 320 18.14 -3.65 15.49
CA ALA A 320 17.10 -4.03 16.44
C ALA A 320 17.35 -3.47 17.86
N ASN A 321 18.62 -3.42 18.28
CA ASN A 321 19.00 -2.90 19.61
C ASN A 321 18.83 -1.38 19.76
N GLN A 322 18.70 -0.64 18.66
CA GLN A 322 18.52 0.82 18.67
C GLN A 322 17.07 1.22 18.39
N LEU A 323 16.28 0.36 17.75
CA LEU A 323 14.95 0.70 17.29
C LEU A 323 13.95 0.78 18.47
N GLY A 324 13.51 1.99 18.78
CA GLY A 324 12.51 2.26 19.84
C GLY A 324 11.08 2.30 19.33
N ALA A 325 10.85 2.54 18.03
CA ALA A 325 9.52 2.55 17.44
C ALA A 325 9.53 2.18 15.95
N PHE A 326 8.45 1.53 15.51
CA PHE A 326 8.17 1.21 14.11
C PHE A 326 6.77 1.71 13.77
N LEU A 327 6.66 2.65 12.83
CA LEU A 327 5.39 3.18 12.33
C LEU A 327 5.28 2.89 10.83
N THR A 328 4.17 2.32 10.39
CA THR A 328 3.84 2.14 8.97
C THR A 328 2.57 2.91 8.64
N LEU A 329 2.64 3.73 7.60
CA LEU A 329 1.56 4.65 7.21
C LEU A 329 0.72 4.05 6.07
N HIS A 330 -0.58 4.01 6.30
CA HIS A 330 -1.58 3.44 5.40
C HIS A 330 -2.77 4.39 5.17
N SER A 331 -3.59 4.08 4.16
CA SER A 331 -4.89 4.73 3.96
C SER A 331 -5.92 3.82 3.29
N TYR A 332 -7.22 3.99 3.47
CA TYR A 332 -7.92 4.95 4.33
C TYR A 332 -8.59 4.19 5.49
N SER A 333 -9.14 4.94 6.46
CA SER A 333 -10.17 4.53 7.44
C SER A 333 -10.10 5.36 8.73
N GLN A 334 -9.08 6.22 8.90
CA GLN A 334 -8.81 6.97 10.13
C GLN A 334 -8.70 6.04 11.35
N ILE A 335 -7.72 5.14 11.28
CA ILE A 335 -7.46 4.15 12.32
C ILE A 335 -6.02 4.26 12.79
N TRP A 336 -5.81 4.22 14.10
CA TRP A 336 -4.52 4.02 14.73
C TRP A 336 -4.47 2.59 15.29
N MET A 337 -3.62 1.75 14.71
CA MET A 337 -3.51 0.33 15.07
C MET A 337 -2.21 0.05 15.79
N TYR A 338 -2.28 -0.92 16.70
CA TYR A 338 -1.12 -1.59 17.29
C TYR A 338 -1.30 -3.12 17.22
N PRO A 339 -0.25 -3.91 17.47
CA PRO A 339 -0.36 -5.37 17.42
C PRO A 339 -1.42 -5.94 18.39
N TYR A 340 -2.00 -7.11 18.12
CA TYR A 340 -1.75 -7.95 16.94
C TYR A 340 -2.83 -7.79 15.85
N GLY A 341 -2.46 -8.14 14.62
CA GLY A 341 -3.40 -8.19 13.49
C GLY A 341 -3.94 -9.59 13.16
N ASN A 342 -3.33 -10.65 13.68
CA ASN A 342 -3.58 -12.02 13.20
C ASN A 342 -4.79 -12.69 13.87
N GLN A 343 -5.11 -12.38 15.13
CA GLN A 343 -6.14 -13.09 15.89
C GLN A 343 -6.79 -12.17 16.92
N ARG A 344 -8.12 -12.22 17.03
CA ARG A 344 -8.89 -11.51 18.06
C ARG A 344 -8.61 -12.05 19.45
N TYR A 345 -8.79 -11.20 20.45
CA TYR A 345 -8.56 -11.53 21.86
C TYR A 345 -7.11 -11.98 22.16
N SER A 346 -6.17 -11.64 21.28
CA SER A 346 -4.74 -11.85 21.45
C SER A 346 -4.07 -10.49 21.52
N TYR A 347 -3.40 -10.22 22.63
CA TYR A 347 -2.83 -8.90 22.93
C TYR A 347 -1.35 -9.02 23.26
N PRO A 348 -0.51 -8.06 22.83
CA PRO A 348 0.89 -8.01 23.23
C PRO A 348 0.98 -7.64 24.72
N LYS A 349 2.12 -7.98 25.36
CA LYS A 349 2.29 -7.79 26.81
C LYS A 349 2.23 -6.32 27.23
N ASP A 350 2.62 -5.43 26.33
CA ASP A 350 2.68 -3.97 26.44
C ASP A 350 1.44 -3.26 25.85
N VAL A 351 0.31 -3.98 25.66
CA VAL A 351 -0.90 -3.42 25.04
C VAL A 351 -1.42 -2.15 25.74
N HIS A 352 -1.24 -2.04 27.06
CA HIS A 352 -1.65 -0.86 27.81
C HIS A 352 -0.82 0.36 27.43
N ASP A 353 0.51 0.24 27.40
CA ASP A 353 1.43 1.31 27.00
C ASP A 353 1.16 1.74 25.55
N LEU A 354 1.00 0.77 24.64
CA LEU A 354 0.67 1.03 23.23
C LEU A 354 -0.65 1.78 23.09
N ARG A 355 -1.66 1.40 23.88
CA ARG A 355 -2.97 2.07 23.87
C ARG A 355 -2.90 3.48 24.40
N GLU A 356 -2.15 3.74 25.48
CA GLU A 356 -1.98 5.08 26.04
C GLU A 356 -1.30 6.02 25.04
N VAL A 357 -0.20 5.58 24.42
CA VAL A 357 0.51 6.34 23.38
C VAL A 357 -0.41 6.61 22.18
N ALA A 358 -1.15 5.59 21.72
CA ALA A 358 -2.08 5.72 20.61
C ALA A 358 -3.20 6.74 20.88
N LEU A 359 -3.78 6.73 22.09
CA LEU A 359 -4.82 7.68 22.49
C LEU A 359 -4.28 9.11 22.56
N ALA A 360 -3.08 9.31 23.13
CA ALA A 360 -2.44 10.60 23.16
C ALA A 360 -2.15 11.14 21.75
N ALA A 361 -1.63 10.29 20.86
CA ALA A 361 -1.39 10.66 19.46
C ALA A 361 -2.69 11.03 18.72
N CYS A 362 -3.76 10.24 18.91
CA CYS A 362 -5.06 10.53 18.30
C CYS A 362 -5.70 11.82 18.85
N GLN A 363 -5.51 12.12 20.13
CA GLN A 363 -5.96 13.38 20.72
C GLN A 363 -5.22 14.58 20.10
N SER A 364 -3.89 14.46 19.92
CA SER A 364 -3.10 15.48 19.23
C SER A 364 -3.56 15.69 17.79
N LEU A 365 -3.86 14.61 17.05
CA LEU A 365 -4.43 14.69 15.69
C LEU A 365 -5.81 15.37 15.69
N TYR A 366 -6.66 15.04 16.65
CA TYR A 366 -7.99 15.63 16.81
C TYR A 366 -7.91 17.14 17.06
N ASN A 367 -6.95 17.60 17.86
CA ASN A 367 -6.81 19.01 18.21
C ASN A 367 -6.47 19.92 17.01
N VAL A 368 -5.91 19.38 15.92
CA VAL A 368 -5.57 20.20 14.73
C VAL A 368 -6.80 20.50 13.87
N TYR A 369 -7.59 19.47 13.53
CA TYR A 369 -8.69 19.61 12.55
C TYR A 369 -10.01 18.91 12.96
N GLY A 370 -10.11 18.37 14.18
CA GLY A 370 -11.28 17.62 14.64
C GLY A 370 -11.42 16.21 14.05
N THR A 371 -10.42 15.72 13.32
CA THR A 371 -10.45 14.40 12.69
C THR A 371 -10.39 13.30 13.76
N ARG A 372 -11.41 12.44 13.78
CA ARG A 372 -11.53 11.34 14.77
C ARG A 372 -10.89 10.07 14.25
N TYR A 373 -10.07 9.44 15.09
CA TYR A 373 -9.45 8.14 14.82
C TYR A 373 -10.00 7.07 15.75
N ARG A 374 -10.16 5.84 15.24
CA ARG A 374 -10.38 4.65 16.07
C ARG A 374 -9.05 4.07 16.52
N VAL A 375 -8.99 3.56 17.75
CA VAL A 375 -7.78 3.01 18.39
C VAL A 375 -8.03 1.58 18.85
N GLY A 376 -7.06 0.68 18.67
CA GLY A 376 -7.23 -0.74 18.96
C GLY A 376 -6.23 -1.64 18.23
N THR A 377 -6.35 -2.94 18.44
CA THR A 377 -5.53 -3.92 17.73
C THR A 377 -5.96 -4.05 16.28
N GLY A 378 -5.08 -4.55 15.41
CA GLY A 378 -5.45 -4.86 14.02
C GLY A 378 -6.64 -5.82 13.93
N ALA A 379 -6.67 -6.87 14.74
CA ALA A 379 -7.74 -7.88 14.72
C ALA A 379 -9.10 -7.36 15.24
N ASP A 380 -9.09 -6.36 16.11
CA ASP A 380 -10.30 -5.74 16.67
C ASP A 380 -10.83 -4.58 15.82
N LEU A 381 -10.06 -4.13 14.83
CA LEU A 381 -10.39 -2.98 13.98
C LEU A 381 -10.58 -3.30 12.50
N LEU A 382 -10.10 -4.46 12.03
CA LEU A 382 -10.18 -4.92 10.63
C LEU A 382 -10.73 -6.34 10.46
#